data_AF-A0A7W9KF92-F1
#
_entry.id   AF-A0A7W9KF92-F1
#
_cell.length_a   1.000
_cell.length_b   1.000
_cell.length_c   1.000
_cell.angle_alpha   90.00
_cell.angle_beta   90.00
_cell.angle_gamma   90.00
#
_symmetry.space_group_name_H-M   'P 1'
#
loop_
_entity.id
_entity.type
_entity.pdbx_description
1 polymer ?
#
loop_
_entity_poly.entity_id
_entity_poly.type
_entity_poly.pdbx_seq_one_letter_code
_entity_poly.pdbx_strand_id
1 'polypeptide(L)' 'MAENDANLLSTHYFDSAAEATEAVRAADLLGLGVALSNRLVPDTDSDDGSFVEEWVVDVFASVPEAEADSEAEVA' A
#
# COMPACT_ATOMS: atom_id res chain seq x y z
N MET A 1 13.25 7.02 15.69
CA MET A 1 12.59 7.29 14.40
C MET A 1 13.32 6.42 13.41
N ALA A 2 12.78 5.25 13.07
CA ALA A 2 13.38 4.39 12.06
C ALA A 2 13.18 5.10 10.72
N GLU A 3 14.26 5.61 10.16
CA GLU A 3 14.30 6.14 8.80
C GLU A 3 14.15 4.91 7.91
N ASN A 4 12.98 4.72 7.29
CA ASN A 4 12.78 3.63 6.35
C ASN A 4 13.62 3.98 5.09
N ASP A 5 14.91 3.66 5.12
CA ASP A 5 15.93 3.94 4.09
C ASP A 5 15.67 3.19 2.77
N ALA A 6 14.50 2.56 2.62
CA ALA A 6 14.03 2.03 1.36
C ALA A 6 13.73 3.22 0.43
N ASN A 7 14.52 3.35 -0.63
CA ASN A 7 14.37 4.42 -1.61
C ASN A 7 13.02 4.27 -2.35
N LEU A 8 12.02 5.07 -1.96
CA LEU A 8 10.70 5.12 -2.60
C LEU A 8 10.87 5.61 -4.05
N LEU A 9 10.45 4.78 -5.00
CA LEU A 9 10.52 5.06 -6.42
C LEU A 9 9.24 5.72 -6.93
N SER A 10 8.08 5.21 -6.51
CA SER A 10 6.77 5.67 -7.01
C SER A 10 5.65 5.21 -6.07
N THR A 11 4.55 5.98 -6.07
CA THR A 11 3.30 5.63 -5.37
C THR A 11 2.19 5.50 -6.40
N HIS A 12 1.44 4.41 -6.33
CA HIS A 12 0.31 4.13 -7.19
C HIS A 12 -0.99 4.03 -6.37
N TYR A 13 -2.08 4.52 -6.95
CA TYR A 13 -3.42 4.47 -6.35
C TYR A 13 -4.32 3.61 -7.25
N PHE A 14 -5.07 2.71 -6.65
CA PHE A 14 -5.98 1.81 -7.37
C PHE A 14 -7.33 1.76 -6.66
N ASP A 15 -8.40 1.79 -7.44
CA ASP A 15 -9.78 1.68 -6.94
C ASP A 15 -10.19 0.23 -6.63
N SER A 16 -9.34 -0.74 -7.02
CA SER A 16 -9.62 -2.17 -6.87
C SER A 16 -8.45 -2.94 -6.26
N ALA A 17 -8.78 -3.83 -5.33
CA ALA A 17 -7.81 -4.76 -4.74
C ALA A 17 -7.14 -5.68 -5.78
N ALA A 18 -7.87 -6.02 -6.85
CA ALA A 18 -7.34 -6.84 -7.94
C ALA A 18 -6.19 -6.14 -8.67
N GLU A 19 -6.38 -4.87 -9.05
CA GLU A 19 -5.37 -4.08 -9.76
C GLU A 19 -4.15 -3.81 -8.87
N ALA A 20 -4.38 -3.50 -7.59
CA ALA A 20 -3.29 -3.35 -6.62
C ALA A 20 -2.47 -4.65 -6.48
N THR A 21 -3.15 -5.82 -6.48
CA THR A 21 -2.48 -7.13 -6.43
C THR A 21 -1.64 -7.39 -7.68
N GLU A 22 -2.11 -6.98 -8.86
CA GLU A 22 -1.33 -7.09 -10.10
C GLU A 22 -0.08 -6.22 -10.06
N ALA A 23 -0.18 -5.00 -9.53
CA ALA A 23 0.97 -4.12 -9.33
C ALA A 23 2.01 -4.72 -8.36
N VAL A 24 1.56 -5.32 -7.26
CA VAL A 24 2.43 -6.04 -6.31
C VAL A 24 3.15 -7.20 -6.99
N ARG A 25 2.45 -8.01 -7.78
CA ARG A 25 3.06 -9.11 -8.53
C ARG A 25 4.08 -8.62 -9.55
N ALA A 26 3.80 -7.52 -10.23
CA ALA A 26 4.73 -6.92 -11.17
C ALA A 26 6.01 -6.43 -10.46
N ALA A 27 5.88 -5.81 -9.29
CA ALA A 27 7.02 -5.38 -8.48
C ALA A 27 7.87 -6.58 -8.00
N ASP A 28 7.24 -7.67 -7.57
CA ASP A 28 7.92 -8.92 -7.19
C ASP A 28 8.77 -9.49 -8.36
N LEU A 29 8.20 -9.55 -9.57
CA LEU A 29 8.91 -10.02 -10.76
C LEU A 29 10.14 -9.15 -11.12
N LEU A 30 10.12 -7.88 -10.71
CA LEU A 30 11.21 -6.93 -10.92
C LEU A 30 12.19 -6.86 -9.73
N GLY A 31 11.94 -7.59 -8.65
CA GLY A 31 12.75 -7.58 -7.43
C GLY A 31 12.65 -6.27 -6.64
N LEU A 32 11.53 -5.54 -6.78
CA LEU A 32 11.29 -4.29 -6.09
C LEU A 32 10.60 -4.52 -4.74
N GLY A 33 10.83 -3.60 -3.80
CA GLY A 33 10.09 -3.57 -2.55
C GLY A 33 8.71 -2.97 -2.71
N VAL A 34 7.75 -3.41 -1.91
CA VAL A 34 6.40 -2.84 -1.91
C VAL A 34 5.89 -2.65 -0.48
N ALA A 35 5.26 -1.52 -0.21
CA ALA A 35 4.34 -1.36 0.90
C ALA A 35 2.93 -1.15 0.35
N LEU A 36 1.99 -1.98 0.81
CA LEU A 36 0.58 -1.93 0.43
C LEU A 36 -0.22 -1.38 1.61
N SER A 37 -1.04 -0.37 1.36
CA SER A 37 -2.02 0.11 2.34
C SER A 37 -3.37 0.34 1.68
N ASN A 38 -4.42 0.35 2.48
CA ASN A 38 -5.77 0.65 2.04
C ASN A 38 -6.30 1.84 2.86
N ARG A 39 -7.04 2.74 2.20
CA ARG A 39 -7.73 3.85 2.85
C ARG A 39 -9.12 4.02 2.26
N LEU A 40 -10.04 4.55 3.06
CA LEU A 40 -11.36 4.95 2.59
C LEU A 40 -11.31 6.41 2.13
N VAL A 41 -11.73 6.67 0.89
CA VAL A 41 -11.83 8.02 0.32
C VAL A 41 -13.29 8.33 -0.02
N PRO A 42 -13.72 9.60 0.05
CA PRO A 42 -15.06 9.98 -0.37
C PRO A 42 -15.29 9.62 -1.84
N ASP A 43 -16.43 9.02 -2.13
CA ASP A 43 -16.81 8.67 -3.49
C ASP A 43 -17.33 9.91 -4.21
N THR A 44 -16.50 10.52 -5.06
CA THR A 44 -16.86 11.75 -5.77
C THR A 44 -17.91 11.56 -6.86
N ASP A 45 -18.13 10.32 -7.26
CA ASP A 45 -19.07 9.91 -8.29
C ASP A 45 -20.48 9.64 -7.74
N SER A 46 -20.64 9.66 -6.41
CA SER A 46 -21.93 9.48 -5.73
C SER A 46 -22.28 10.68 -4.84
N ASP A 47 -23.49 11.23 -5.03
CA ASP A 47 -24.03 12.32 -4.20
C ASP A 47 -24.49 11.88 -2.79
N ASP A 48 -24.40 10.59 -2.44
CA ASP A 48 -24.86 10.05 -1.15
C ASP A 48 -23.85 10.26 0.00
N GLY A 49 -22.66 10.79 -0.28
CA GLY A 49 -21.59 10.92 0.71
C GLY A 49 -20.99 9.57 1.11
N SER A 50 -21.06 8.59 0.21
CA SER A 50 -20.44 7.27 0.35
C SER A 50 -18.92 7.35 0.33
N PHE A 51 -18.28 6.29 0.83
CA PHE A 51 -16.83 6.11 0.76
C PHE A 51 -16.52 4.86 -0.05
N VAL A 52 -15.44 4.92 -0.81
CA VAL A 52 -14.89 3.79 -1.57
C VAL A 52 -13.49 3.46 -1.07
N GLU A 53 -13.11 2.21 -1.29
CA GLU A 53 -11.78 1.71 -0.98
C GLU A 53 -10.77 2.21 -2.01
N GLU A 54 -9.67 2.79 -1.54
CA GLU A 54 -8.53 3.14 -2.37
C GLU A 54 -7.29 2.41 -1.85
N TRP A 55 -6.63 1.70 -2.76
CA TRP A 55 -5.43 0.93 -2.49
C TRP A 55 -4.20 1.74 -2.89
N VAL A 56 -3.29 1.93 -1.94
CA VAL A 56 -2.03 2.65 -2.13
C VAL A 56 -0.90 1.63 -2.18
N VAL A 57 -0.16 1.64 -3.29
CA VAL A 57 1.02 0.79 -3.51
C VAL A 57 2.24 1.69 -3.62
N ASP A 58 3.06 1.68 -2.58
CA ASP A 58 4.37 2.32 -2.58
C ASP A 58 5.43 1.33 -3.06
N VAL A 59 6.14 1.69 -4.13
CA VAL A 59 7.18 0.86 -4.75
C VAL A 59 8.55 1.41 -4.39
N PHE A 60 9.41 0.54 -3.89
CA PHE A 60 10.73 0.87 -3.39
C PHE A 60 11.80 0.15 -4.20
N ALA A 61 13.01 0.73 -4.26
CA ALA A 61 14.15 0.10 -4.92
C ALA A 61 14.58 -1.22 -4.26
N SER A 62 14.24 -1.41 -2.99
CA SER A 62 14.51 -2.60 -2.18
C SER A 62 13.35 -2.83 -1.23
N VAL A 63 13.17 -4.06 -0.75
CA VAL A 63 12.11 -4.41 0.22
C VAL A 63 12.22 -3.53 1.47
N PRO A 64 11.18 -2.75 1.82
CA PRO A 64 11.20 -1.94 3.03
C PRO A 64 11.23 -2.83 4.27
N GLU A 65 11.96 -2.38 5.30
CA GLU A 65 11.90 -3.04 6.60
C GLU A 65 10.52 -2.77 7.20
N ALA A 66 9.65 -3.78 7.17
CA ALA A 66 8.37 -3.73 7.86
C ALA A 66 8.64 -3.84 9.36
N GLU A 67 8.22 -2.83 10.12
CA GLU A 67 8.06 -3.00 11.56
C GLU A 67 7.01 -4.09 11.76
N ALA A 68 7.44 -5.30 12.11
CA ALA A 68 6.52 -6.36 12.46
C ALA A 68 5.70 -5.83 13.65
N ASP A 69 4.39 -5.68 13.44
CA ASP A 69 3.44 -5.30 14.47
C ASP A 69 3.70 -6.21 15.67
N SER A 70 4.32 -5.65 16.73
CA SER A 70 4.70 -6.43 17.90
C SER A 70 3.40 -6.93 18.51
N GLU A 71 3.13 -8.22 18.30
CA GLU A 71 2.00 -8.98 18.80
C GLU A 71 1.57 -8.41 20.15
N ALA A 72 0.43 -7.70 20.17
CA ALA A 72 -0.09 -7.15 21.40
C ALA A 72 -0.36 -8.34 22.34
N GLU A 73 0.52 -8.50 23.34
CA GLU A 73 0.34 -9.43 24.45
C GLU A 73 -1.00 -9.10 25.13
N VAL A 74 -2.04 -9.86 24.79
CA VAL A 74 -3.33 -9.83 25.49
C VAL A 74 -3.14 -10.49 26.85
N ALA A 75 -2.69 -9.68 27.82
CA ALA A 75 -2.59 -10.04 29.23
C ALA A 75 -3.96 -10.16 29.92
#